data_AF-A0A820A1E0-F1
#
_entry.id   AF-A0A820A1E0-F1
#
_cell.length_a   1.000
_cell.length_b   1.000
_cell.length_c   1.000
_cell.angle_alpha   90.00
_cell.angle_beta   90.00
_cell.angle_gamma   90.00
#
_symmetry.space_group_name_H-M   'P 1'
#
loop_
_entity.id
_entity.type
_entity.pdbx_description
1 polymer ?
#
loop_
_entity_poly.entity_id
_entity_poly.type
_entity_poly.pdbx_seq_one_letter_code
_entity_poly.pdbx_strand_id
1 'polypeptide(L)'
;MLSIKFVTISTLLLLLAITVTNGSKNRRLFQKRSVVSGCTLTPEIEEGPYYYNGSLVRQNITESLNGIPFTLTLNVIDTNNCSAIVNAAVDIWHCNTVGVYSHFETSTLSTTTYLRGIQLTDTNGQAKFITIYPGYYGGRTTHIHVKVRFGGTC
;
A
#
# COMPACT_ATOMS: atom_id res chain seq x y z
N MET A 1 11.32 1.28 -12.32
CA MET A 1 11.10 1.97 -11.02
C MET A 1 9.67 1.69 -10.60
N LEU A 2 9.44 1.20 -9.37
CA LEU A 2 8.10 0.99 -8.80
C LEU A 2 7.55 2.34 -8.32
N SER A 3 6.33 2.70 -8.73
CA SER A 3 5.63 3.89 -8.25
C SER A 3 4.54 3.51 -7.26
N ILE A 4 4.24 4.35 -6.28
CA ILE A 4 3.08 4.16 -5.39
C ILE A 4 2.12 5.30 -5.62
N LYS A 5 0.83 4.97 -5.83
CA LYS A 5 -0.24 5.94 -6.08
C LYS A 5 -1.14 6.00 -4.86
N PHE A 6 -1.36 7.21 -4.34
CA PHE A 6 -2.12 7.43 -3.12
C PHE A 6 -3.48 8.00 -3.43
N VAL A 7 -4.50 7.49 -2.74
CA VAL A 7 -5.88 7.96 -2.75
C VAL A 7 -6.27 8.23 -1.30
N THR A 8 -6.75 9.42 -0.97
CA THR A 8 -7.08 9.76 0.42
C THR A 8 -8.52 10.25 0.49
N ILE A 9 -9.40 9.49 1.15
CA ILE A 9 -10.81 9.94 1.30
C ILE A 9 -10.98 10.91 2.48
N SER A 10 -10.02 10.99 3.40
CA SER A 10 -10.11 11.88 4.55
C SER A 10 -9.35 13.18 4.31
N THR A 11 -9.97 14.30 4.70
CA THR A 11 -9.45 15.66 4.52
C THR A 11 -8.25 16.01 5.40
N LEU A 12 -7.83 15.11 6.31
CA LEU A 12 -6.61 15.32 7.06
C LEU A 12 -5.39 15.02 6.18
N LEU A 13 -4.43 15.93 6.24
CA LEU A 13 -3.19 15.88 5.51
C LEU A 13 -2.32 14.72 6.06
N LEU A 14 -2.11 13.69 5.25
CA LEU A 14 -1.31 12.52 5.60
C LEU A 14 0.02 12.50 4.84
N LEU A 15 1.07 12.09 5.55
CA LEU A 15 2.31 11.66 4.93
C LEU A 15 2.37 10.13 4.97
N LEU A 16 2.63 9.52 3.81
CA LEU A 16 3.00 8.12 3.73
C LEU A 16 4.50 7.96 3.51
N ALA A 17 5.21 7.40 4.49
CA ALA A 17 6.59 6.95 4.29
C ALA A 17 6.61 5.45 4.00
N ILE A 18 7.29 5.04 2.93
CA ILE A 18 7.31 3.64 2.46
C ILE A 18 8.67 3.01 2.76
N THR A 19 8.65 1.80 3.34
CA THR A 19 9.83 0.93 3.45
C THR A 19 9.54 -0.39 2.75
N VAL A 20 10.41 -0.77 1.81
CA VAL A 20 10.35 -2.05 1.08
C VAL A 20 11.51 -2.92 1.52
N THR A 21 11.21 -4.10 2.07
CA THR A 21 12.25 -5.08 2.46
C THR A 21 12.02 -6.39 1.71
N ASN A 22 13.00 -6.84 0.94
CA ASN A 22 13.04 -8.22 0.45
C ASN A 22 13.62 -9.10 1.57
N GLY A 23 13.14 -10.34 1.72
CA GLY A 23 13.48 -11.28 2.80
C GLY A 23 14.96 -11.71 2.92
N SER A 24 15.91 -10.91 2.44
CA SER A 24 17.33 -11.08 2.68
C SER A 24 17.65 -10.77 4.15
N LYS A 25 18.03 -11.81 4.88
CA LYS A 25 18.51 -11.78 6.27
C LYS A 25 19.42 -10.57 6.55
N ASN A 26 19.08 -9.86 7.63
CA ASN A 26 19.93 -9.00 8.46
C ASN A 26 21.10 -8.27 7.78
N ARG A 27 20.89 -7.00 7.45
CA ARG A 27 21.90 -5.95 7.70
C ARG A 27 21.29 -4.91 8.63
N ARG A 28 21.61 -4.98 9.92
CA ARG A 28 21.49 -3.83 10.82
C ARG A 28 22.47 -2.78 10.33
N LEU A 29 22.00 -1.88 9.48
CA LEU A 29 22.57 -0.54 9.41
C LEU A 29 21.77 0.28 10.40
N PHE A 30 22.31 0.47 11.61
CA PHE A 30 21.93 1.61 12.44
C PHE A 30 22.31 2.87 11.67
N GLN A 31 21.45 3.29 10.75
CA GLN A 31 21.52 4.63 10.21
C GLN A 31 20.54 5.46 11.01
N LYS A 32 21.05 6.00 12.13
CA LYS A 32 20.45 7.14 12.82
C LYS A 32 20.52 8.33 11.84
N ARG A 33 19.63 8.33 10.85
CA ARG A 33 19.38 9.50 10.00
C ARG A 33 18.43 10.39 10.79
N SER A 34 19.02 11.30 11.56
CA SER A 34 18.37 12.59 11.80
C SER A 34 18.29 13.28 10.44
N VAL A 35 17.08 13.66 10.02
CA VAL A 35 16.61 14.69 9.06
C VAL A 35 15.19 14.21 8.67
N VAL A 36 14.08 14.92 8.94
CA VAL A 36 13.66 16.18 8.30
C VAL A 36 12.86 17.04 9.29
N SER A 37 13.19 18.33 9.36
CA SER A 37 12.28 19.37 9.87
C SER A 37 11.12 19.49 8.88
N GLY A 38 9.98 18.88 9.23
CA GLY A 38 8.72 18.96 8.48
C GLY A 38 8.31 17.64 7.79
N CYS A 39 7.06 17.22 8.03
CA CYS A 39 6.40 16.14 7.29
C CYS A 39 5.64 16.76 6.11
N THR A 40 6.08 16.52 4.89
CA THR A 40 5.41 17.03 3.68
C THR A 40 4.27 16.12 3.28
N LEU A 41 3.19 16.71 2.77
CA LEU A 41 2.09 15.98 2.16
C LEU A 41 2.52 15.02 1.07
N THR A 42 1.89 13.85 1.05
CA THR A 42 1.97 12.95 -0.10
C THR A 42 0.95 13.39 -1.16
N PRO A 43 1.33 13.54 -2.43
CA PRO A 43 0.39 13.94 -3.48
C PRO A 43 -0.66 12.84 -3.69
N GLU A 44 -1.93 13.26 -3.72
CA GLU A 44 -3.05 12.41 -4.10
C GLU A 44 -3.10 12.22 -5.62
N ILE A 45 -3.41 11.01 -6.05
CA ILE A 45 -3.55 10.59 -7.45
C ILE A 45 -4.89 9.85 -7.59
N GLU A 46 -5.42 9.81 -8.81
CA GLU A 46 -6.64 9.07 -9.15
C GLU A 46 -6.63 7.60 -8.68
N GLU A 47 -7.76 7.18 -8.12
CA GLU A 47 -8.02 5.80 -7.67
C GLU A 47 -7.88 4.77 -8.81
N GLY A 48 -8.29 5.15 -10.01
CA GLY A 48 -8.34 4.27 -11.16
C GLY A 48 -9.48 3.23 -11.08
N PRO A 49 -9.71 2.49 -12.16
CA PRO A 49 -10.95 1.71 -12.34
C PRO A 49 -10.98 0.37 -11.59
N TYR A 50 -9.89 -0.01 -10.91
CA TYR A 50 -9.69 -1.36 -10.37
C TYR A 50 -9.78 -1.43 -8.85
N TYR A 51 -10.33 -0.40 -8.20
CA TYR A 51 -10.65 -0.46 -6.77
C TYR A 51 -11.81 -1.44 -6.53
N TYR A 52 -11.67 -2.28 -5.51
CA TYR A 52 -12.69 -3.24 -5.10
C TYR A 52 -12.87 -3.14 -3.59
N ASN A 53 -14.09 -2.83 -3.15
CA ASN A 53 -14.43 -2.70 -1.73
C ASN A 53 -14.78 -4.06 -1.11
N GLY A 54 -13.81 -4.97 -1.13
CA GLY A 54 -13.86 -6.20 -0.35
C GLY A 54 -13.08 -6.00 0.93
N SER A 55 -13.73 -6.14 2.08
CA SER A 55 -13.13 -6.01 3.43
C SER A 55 -12.10 -7.10 3.73
N LEU A 56 -10.98 -7.12 2.99
CA LEU A 56 -9.96 -8.17 2.98
C LEU A 56 -8.85 -7.86 3.99
N VAL A 57 -9.12 -8.03 5.28
CA VAL A 57 -8.12 -7.80 6.34
C VAL A 57 -7.12 -8.94 6.39
N ARG A 58 -5.94 -8.74 5.77
CA ARG A 58 -4.87 -9.75 5.72
C ARG A 58 -3.51 -9.14 5.43
N GLN A 59 -2.48 -9.72 6.04
CA GLN A 59 -1.10 -9.28 5.84
C GLN A 59 -0.48 -9.89 4.58
N ASN A 60 -0.67 -11.19 4.35
CA ASN A 60 -0.23 -11.84 3.12
C ASN A 60 -1.34 -11.75 2.06
N ILE A 61 -1.06 -11.00 0.99
CA ILE A 61 -2.00 -10.75 -0.10
C ILE A 61 -1.67 -11.57 -1.36
N THR A 62 -0.61 -12.38 -1.34
CA THR A 62 -0.11 -13.06 -2.55
C THR A 62 -1.06 -14.10 -3.13
N GLU A 63 -1.84 -14.78 -2.29
CA GLU A 63 -2.65 -15.95 -2.65
C GLU A 63 -1.87 -16.98 -3.50
N SER A 64 -0.61 -17.24 -3.12
CA SER A 64 0.27 -18.21 -3.78
C SER A 64 0.65 -17.87 -5.23
N LEU A 65 0.46 -16.62 -5.67
CA LEU A 65 0.97 -16.18 -6.96
C LEU A 65 2.50 -16.19 -7.00
N ASN A 66 3.04 -16.61 -8.15
CA ASN A 66 4.46 -16.55 -8.43
C ASN A 66 4.91 -15.11 -8.73
N GLY A 67 6.08 -14.74 -8.23
CA GLY A 67 6.68 -13.42 -8.46
C GLY A 67 7.89 -13.18 -7.57
N ILE A 68 8.38 -11.94 -7.55
CA ILE A 68 9.47 -11.51 -6.66
C ILE A 68 8.85 -11.06 -5.33
N PRO A 69 9.00 -11.82 -4.23
CA PRO A 69 8.34 -11.49 -2.97
C PRO A 69 9.03 -10.33 -2.25
N PHE A 70 8.23 -9.48 -1.61
CA PHE A 70 8.72 -8.42 -0.75
C PHE A 70 7.70 -8.08 0.36
N THR A 71 8.20 -7.42 1.40
CA THR A 71 7.36 -6.83 2.44
C THR A 71 7.25 -5.33 2.22
N LEU A 72 6.02 -4.84 2.07
CA LEU A 72 5.69 -3.43 2.01
C LEU A 72 5.30 -2.94 3.40
N THR A 73 6.00 -1.95 3.92
CA THR A 73 5.61 -1.23 5.15
C THR A 73 5.23 0.19 4.79
N LEU A 74 4.01 0.58 5.13
CA LEU A 74 3.46 1.92 4.94
C LEU A 74 3.33 2.60 6.30
N ASN A 75 3.98 3.73 6.49
CA ASN A 75 3.87 4.54 7.71
C ASN A 75 2.88 5.66 7.46
N VAL A 76 1.82 5.76 8.25
CA VAL A 76 0.80 6.82 8.17
C VAL A 76 1.06 7.83 9.28
N ILE A 77 1.30 9.08 8.87
CA ILE A 77 1.68 10.18 9.77
C ILE A 77 0.75 11.37 9.52
N ASP A 78 0.29 12.00 10.60
CA ASP A 78 -0.43 13.29 10.55
C ASP A 78 0.58 14.41 10.27
N THR A 79 0.40 15.16 9.18
CA THR A 79 1.36 16.21 8.81
C THR A 79 1.26 17.46 9.69
N ASN A 80 0.19 17.63 10.48
CA ASN A 80 0.05 18.79 11.37
C ASN A 80 1.02 18.72 12.55
N ASN A 81 1.27 17.50 13.06
CA ASN A 81 2.05 17.27 14.28
C ASN A 81 3.16 16.22 14.09
N CYS A 82 3.32 15.66 12.89
CA CYS A 82 4.26 14.60 12.58
C CYS A 82 4.10 13.34 13.45
N SER A 83 2.91 13.10 14.00
CA SER A 83 2.63 11.95 14.85
C SER A 83 2.08 10.77 14.05
N ALA A 84 2.37 9.56 14.52
CA ALA A 84 1.87 8.34 13.91
C ALA A 84 0.35 8.23 14.10
N ILE A 85 -0.37 7.92 13.03
CA ILE A 85 -1.81 7.66 13.11
C ILE A 85 -2.03 6.17 13.37
N VAL A 86 -2.60 5.87 14.53
CA VAL A 86 -2.94 4.50 14.96
C VAL A 86 -4.34 4.14 14.45
N ASN A 87 -4.54 2.87 14.10
CA ASN A 87 -5.81 2.32 13.62
C ASN A 87 -6.37 2.98 12.33
N ALA A 88 -5.50 3.56 11.50
CA ALA A 88 -5.87 3.93 10.14
C ALA A 88 -5.97 2.65 9.28
N ALA A 89 -7.08 2.49 8.56
CA ALA A 89 -7.23 1.43 7.57
C ALA A 89 -6.47 1.81 6.30
N VAL A 90 -5.51 0.98 5.92
CA VAL A 90 -4.71 1.11 4.71
C VAL A 90 -5.10 -0.02 3.78
N ASP A 91 -5.76 0.33 2.69
CA ASP A 91 -6.12 -0.59 1.61
C ASP A 91 -5.04 -0.52 0.52
N ILE A 92 -4.55 -1.67 0.06
CA ILE A 92 -3.67 -1.74 -1.12
C ILE A 92 -4.22 -2.68 -2.17
N TRP A 93 -3.97 -2.34 -3.44
CA TRP A 93 -4.23 -3.22 -4.57
C TRP A 93 -3.23 -2.98 -5.70
N HIS A 94 -2.86 -4.06 -6.40
CA HIS A 94 -2.02 -3.96 -7.60
C HIS A 94 -2.24 -5.15 -8.53
N CYS A 95 -1.74 -5.03 -9.76
CA CYS A 95 -1.77 -6.13 -10.72
C CYS A 95 -0.77 -7.24 -10.38
N ASN A 96 -1.03 -8.43 -10.89
CA ASN A 96 -0.06 -9.54 -10.90
C ASN A 96 1.14 -9.25 -11.84
N THR A 97 2.06 -10.21 -11.93
CA THR A 97 3.31 -10.08 -12.72
C THR A 97 3.10 -9.85 -14.21
N VAL A 98 1.90 -10.13 -14.74
CA VAL A 98 1.53 -9.95 -16.15
C VAL A 98 0.52 -8.82 -16.37
N GLY A 99 0.26 -7.99 -15.35
CA GLY A 99 -0.56 -6.78 -15.50
C GLY A 99 -2.07 -6.97 -15.32
N VAL A 100 -2.51 -8.12 -14.78
CA VAL A 100 -3.93 -8.41 -14.54
C VAL A 100 -4.31 -8.12 -13.09
N TYR A 101 -5.45 -7.45 -12.87
CA TYR A 101 -6.02 -7.19 -11.55
C TYR A 101 -7.03 -8.27 -11.18
N SER A 102 -6.96 -8.78 -9.95
CA SER A 102 -7.97 -9.67 -9.39
C SER A 102 -9.35 -9.01 -9.40
N HIS A 103 -10.41 -9.79 -9.53
CA HIS A 103 -11.81 -9.37 -9.70
C HIS A 103 -12.14 -8.69 -11.04
N PHE A 104 -11.14 -8.22 -11.79
CA PHE A 104 -11.30 -7.54 -13.08
C PHE A 104 -10.59 -8.30 -14.21
N GLU A 105 -10.47 -9.63 -14.07
CA GLU A 105 -10.09 -10.50 -15.17
C GLU A 105 -11.09 -10.39 -16.34
N THR A 106 -10.77 -11.04 -17.46
CA THR A 106 -11.55 -11.01 -18.70
C THR A 106 -13.01 -11.48 -18.57
N SER A 107 -13.44 -11.99 -17.41
CA SER A 107 -14.83 -12.30 -17.11
C SER A 107 -15.33 -11.50 -15.91
N THR A 108 -16.54 -10.94 -16.04
CA THR A 108 -17.27 -10.18 -15.02
C THR A 108 -17.74 -11.03 -13.82
N LEU A 109 -17.33 -12.30 -13.75
CA LEU A 109 -17.70 -13.27 -12.72
C LEU A 109 -16.51 -13.70 -11.85
N SER A 110 -15.34 -13.08 -12.03
CA SER A 110 -14.16 -13.44 -11.24
C SER A 110 -14.33 -13.05 -9.77
N THR A 111 -14.16 -14.02 -8.89
CA THR A 111 -14.18 -13.84 -7.42
C THR A 111 -12.78 -13.83 -6.83
N THR A 112 -11.74 -13.75 -7.67
CA THR A 112 -10.36 -13.71 -7.21
C THR A 112 -10.12 -12.44 -6.41
N THR A 113 -9.25 -12.54 -5.40
CA THR A 113 -8.95 -11.42 -4.51
C THR A 113 -7.46 -11.14 -4.36
N TYR A 114 -6.59 -11.90 -5.03
CA TYR A 114 -5.13 -11.79 -4.90
C TYR A 114 -4.63 -10.36 -5.05
N LEU A 115 -3.52 -10.06 -4.37
CA LEU A 115 -2.83 -8.78 -4.40
C LEU A 115 -3.69 -7.59 -3.99
N ARG A 116 -4.71 -7.87 -3.15
CA ARG A 116 -5.54 -6.90 -2.44
C ARG A 116 -5.53 -7.20 -0.95
N GLY A 117 -5.49 -6.16 -0.12
CA GLY A 117 -5.64 -6.33 1.32
C GLY A 117 -5.74 -5.02 2.08
N ILE A 118 -6.24 -5.15 3.31
CA ILE A 118 -6.42 -4.07 4.27
C ILE A 118 -5.60 -4.38 5.50
N GLN A 119 -4.88 -3.39 6.01
CA GLN A 119 -4.21 -3.46 7.30
C GLN A 119 -4.50 -2.20 8.10
N LEU A 120 -4.74 -2.39 9.40
CA LEU A 120 -4.78 -1.27 10.33
C LEU A 120 -3.35 -0.91 10.72
N THR A 121 -3.09 0.38 10.85
CA THR A 121 -1.80 0.85 11.36
C THR A 121 -1.64 0.51 12.84
N ASP A 122 -0.44 0.06 13.20
CA ASP A 122 -0.06 -0.22 14.60
C ASP A 122 0.19 1.07 15.41
N THR A 123 0.68 0.92 16.64
CA THR A 123 1.03 2.05 17.53
C THR A 123 2.16 2.93 17.00
N ASN A 124 2.92 2.47 16.00
CA ASN A 124 3.94 3.25 15.30
C ASN A 124 3.42 3.82 13.97
N GLY A 125 2.12 3.68 13.68
CA GLY A 125 1.53 4.12 12.42
C GLY A 125 1.85 3.21 11.24
N GLN A 126 2.28 1.96 11.48
CA GLN A 126 2.73 1.05 10.42
C GLN A 126 1.65 0.06 9.99
N ALA A 127 1.39 -0.01 8.68
CA ALA A 127 0.65 -1.07 8.01
C ALA A 127 1.61 -1.93 7.17
N LYS A 128 1.61 -3.25 7.36
CA LYS A 128 2.57 -4.18 6.73
C LYS A 128 1.87 -5.17 5.82
N PHE A 129 2.42 -5.39 4.63
CA PHE A 129 1.90 -6.35 3.65
C PHE A 129 3.01 -7.25 3.13
N ILE A 130 2.72 -8.53 2.93
CA ILE A 130 3.56 -9.50 2.22
C ILE A 130 2.95 -9.67 0.83
N THR A 131 3.71 -9.28 -0.20
CA THR A 131 3.23 -9.28 -1.58
C THR A 131 4.35 -9.60 -2.58
N ILE A 132 4.07 -9.52 -3.87
CA ILE A 132 5.02 -9.69 -4.98
C ILE A 132 5.12 -8.43 -5.82
N TYR A 133 6.26 -8.23 -6.48
CA TYR A 133 6.49 -7.08 -7.36
C TYR A 133 5.46 -7.05 -8.51
N PRO A 134 4.74 -5.93 -8.74
CA PRO A 134 3.70 -5.86 -9.77
C PRO A 134 4.27 -5.90 -11.18
N GLY A 135 3.46 -6.38 -12.12
CA GLY A 135 3.76 -6.36 -13.54
C GLY A 135 3.61 -4.97 -14.17
N TYR A 136 3.66 -4.96 -15.50
CA TYR A 136 3.34 -3.79 -16.32
C TYR A 136 2.03 -4.04 -17.05
N TYR A 137 1.20 -3.00 -17.16
CA TYR A 137 0.04 -2.99 -18.05
C TYR A 137 0.04 -1.66 -18.83
N GLY A 138 -0.40 -1.72 -20.09
CA GLY A 138 -0.16 -0.69 -21.11
C GLY A 138 -0.42 0.75 -20.64
N GLY A 139 0.55 1.64 -20.90
CA GLY A 139 0.41 3.09 -20.70
C GLY A 139 0.65 3.58 -19.27
N ARG A 140 1.07 2.71 -18.33
CA ARG A 140 1.34 3.11 -16.93
C ARG A 140 2.64 2.51 -16.41
N THR A 141 3.35 3.27 -15.58
CA THR A 141 4.48 2.73 -14.82
C THR A 141 4.00 1.62 -13.87
N THR A 142 4.85 0.64 -13.56
CA THR A 142 4.53 -0.37 -12.53
C THR A 142 4.18 0.31 -11.21
N HIS A 143 3.03 0.01 -10.64
CA HIS A 143 2.57 0.69 -9.42
C HIS A 143 1.72 -0.15 -8.47
N ILE A 144 1.68 0.32 -7.23
CA ILE A 144 0.76 -0.15 -6.18
C ILE A 144 -0.16 1.01 -5.82
N HIS A 145 -1.46 0.74 -5.77
CA HIS A 145 -2.42 1.69 -5.25
C HIS A 145 -2.52 1.55 -3.74
N VAL A 146 -2.66 2.69 -3.08
CA VAL A 146 -2.83 2.79 -1.63
C VAL A 146 -3.98 3.73 -1.36
N LYS A 147 -4.87 3.32 -0.46
CA LYS A 147 -5.97 4.13 0.03
C LYS A 147 -5.98 4.11 1.55
N VAL A 148 -6.11 5.29 2.16
CA VAL A 148 -6.07 5.42 3.62
C VAL A 148 -7.38 6.00 4.13
N ARG A 149 -7.95 5.35 5.15
CA ARG A 149 -9.19 5.74 5.82
C ARG A 149 -8.95 5.75 7.34
N PHE A 150 -9.38 6.81 8.01
CA PHE A 150 -9.30 6.93 9.48
C PHE A 150 -10.43 7.85 9.96
N GLY A 151 -10.79 7.78 11.24
CA GLY A 151 -11.85 8.63 11.81
C GLY A 151 -13.29 8.14 11.56
N GLY A 152 -13.49 6.85 11.24
CA GLY A 152 -14.83 6.24 11.20
C GLY A 152 -15.59 6.38 9.86
N THR A 153 -14.98 6.96 8.83
CA THR A 153 -15.52 6.89 7.46
C THR A 153 -15.22 5.52 6.85
N CYS A 154 -16.16 4.59 7.04
CA CYS A 154 -16.17 3.27 6.41
C CYS A 154 -16.62 3.36 4.94
#